data_AF-J9HJN9-F1
#
_entry.id   AF-J9HJN9-F1
#
_cell.length_a   1.000
_cell.length_b   1.000
_cell.length_c   1.000
_cell.angle_alpha   90.00
_cell.angle_beta   90.00
_cell.angle_gamma   90.00
#
_symmetry.space_group_name_H-M   'P 1'
#
loop_
_entity.id
_entity.type
_entity.pdbx_description
1 polymer ?
#
loop_
_entity_poly.entity_id
_entity_poly.type
_entity_poly.pdbx_seq_one_letter_code
_entity_poly.pdbx_strand_id
1 'polypeptide(L)'
;MAPVYDQNDVLGALWEEIIQVHWKFLDADESMQKIEHRRQLEELILQYLCNIPHNHKFYLPPTVRVLESSIAKLDDFSAYKAANGFEAISQYANNLFTKPWRKEYKVIKMYSGFYQHEIAANLMGAEVLFEEMGYRTMPNQTLVLEGPICPDRVTNVSKDAITANVECQIMINIYRGLTEMSLRVNWSDIYNFRERNTMDIEQSIQLMAALIQEKHQKTQQARRKGIYRSYSRDSFSYFANC
;
A
#
# COMPACT_ATOMS: atom_id res chain seq x y z
N MET A 1 16.67 36.42 -5.14
CA MET A 1 17.00 35.05 -5.54
C MET A 1 16.91 34.20 -4.27
N ALA A 2 15.76 33.58 -4.01
CA ALA A 2 15.63 32.71 -2.84
C ALA A 2 16.51 31.46 -3.08
N PRO A 3 17.24 30.95 -2.08
CA PRO A 3 18.02 29.74 -2.26
C PRO A 3 17.04 28.60 -2.53
N VAL A 4 17.25 27.89 -3.64
CA VAL A 4 16.64 26.58 -3.89
C VAL A 4 17.32 25.63 -2.91
N TYR A 5 16.89 25.63 -1.65
CA TYR A 5 17.17 24.51 -0.77
C TYR A 5 16.46 23.31 -1.39
N ASP A 6 17.28 22.35 -1.81
CA ASP A 6 16.92 21.28 -2.72
C ASP A 6 15.85 20.40 -2.07
N GLN A 7 14.75 20.14 -2.77
CA GLN A 7 13.68 19.25 -2.29
C GLN A 7 14.24 17.88 -1.85
N ASN A 8 15.35 17.48 -2.45
CA ASN A 8 16.09 16.26 -2.10
C ASN A 8 16.71 16.32 -0.69
N ASP A 9 17.17 17.49 -0.23
CA ASP A 9 17.75 17.65 1.11
C ASP A 9 16.67 17.53 2.20
N VAL A 10 15.46 18.06 1.93
CA VAL A 10 14.32 17.95 2.85
C VAL A 10 13.83 16.50 2.94
N LEU A 11 13.75 15.80 1.80
CA LEU A 11 13.38 14.38 1.77
C LEU A 11 14.46 13.50 2.44
N GLY A 12 15.74 13.86 2.28
CA GLY A 12 16.85 13.21 2.98
C GLY A 12 16.73 13.36 4.50
N ALA A 13 16.54 14.59 4.98
CA ALA A 13 16.35 14.86 6.41
C ALA A 13 15.11 14.15 6.98
N LEU A 14 13.99 14.13 6.24
CA LEU A 14 12.79 13.41 6.63
C LEU A 14 13.03 11.90 6.73
N TRP A 15 13.79 11.33 5.79
CA TRP A 15 14.15 9.92 5.82
C TRP A 15 15.05 9.57 7.00
N GLU A 16 16.01 10.44 7.32
CA GLU A 16 16.83 10.29 8.53
C GLU A 16 15.98 10.35 9.80
N GLU A 17 14.99 11.24 9.87
CA GLU A 17 14.05 11.30 11.00
C GLU A 17 13.21 10.02 11.11
N ILE A 18 12.69 9.50 9.99
CA ILE A 18 11.98 8.21 9.93
C ILE A 18 12.85 7.09 10.52
N ILE A 19 14.12 7.01 10.11
CA ILE A 19 15.06 6.00 10.64
C ILE A 19 15.25 6.19 12.15
N GLN A 20 15.44 7.42 12.62
CA GLN A 20 15.64 7.69 14.05
C GLN A 20 14.42 7.33 14.90
N VAL A 21 13.21 7.68 14.45
CA VAL A 21 11.97 7.35 15.17
C VAL A 21 11.68 5.86 15.10
N HIS A 22 11.96 5.19 13.98
CA HIS A 22 11.83 3.73 13.87
C HIS A 22 12.75 3.00 14.85
N TRP A 23 13.99 3.45 15.01
CA TRP A 23 14.89 2.91 16.05
C TRP A 23 14.33 3.10 17.46
N LYS A 24 13.82 4.28 17.79
CA LYS A 24 13.17 4.54 19.10
C LYS A 24 11.95 3.62 19.31
N PHE A 25 11.17 3.38 18.26
CA PHE A 25 10.02 2.46 18.30
C PHE A 25 10.44 1.01 18.57
N LEU A 26 11.53 0.54 17.95
CA LEU A 26 12.03 -0.82 18.13
C LEU A 26 12.66 -1.04 19.52
N ASP A 27 13.37 -0.03 20.04
CA ASP A 27 14.04 -0.07 21.34
C ASP A 27 13.06 0.10 22.52
N ALA A 28 11.90 0.73 22.28
CA ALA A 28 10.89 0.94 23.31
C ALA A 28 10.21 -0.36 23.77
N ASP A 29 10.13 -0.51 25.10
CA ASP A 29 9.28 -1.50 25.75
C ASP A 29 7.79 -1.26 25.47
N GLU A 30 6.97 -2.28 25.68
CA GLU A 30 5.51 -2.21 25.56
C GLU A 30 4.94 -1.15 26.52
N SER A 31 4.75 0.06 26.00
CA SER A 31 4.50 1.28 26.78
C SER A 31 3.75 2.31 25.95
N MET A 32 3.22 3.34 26.62
CA MET A 32 2.59 4.48 25.94
C MET A 32 3.58 5.21 25.01
N GLN A 33 4.87 5.24 25.35
CA GLN A 33 5.90 5.85 24.51
C GLN A 33 6.07 5.11 23.19
N LYS A 34 5.98 3.77 23.19
CA LYS A 34 6.02 2.96 21.97
C LYS A 34 4.86 3.27 21.03
N ILE A 35 3.67 3.46 21.58
CA ILE A 35 2.47 3.85 20.82
C ILE A 35 2.68 5.25 20.21
N GLU A 36 3.25 6.18 20.97
CA GLU A 36 3.51 7.53 20.47
C GLU A 36 4.60 7.55 19.39
N HIS A 37 5.68 6.80 19.56
CA HIS A 37 6.70 6.61 18.51
C HIS A 37 6.10 5.99 17.26
N ARG A 38 5.18 5.03 17.41
CA ARG A 38 4.47 4.43 16.28
C ARG A 38 3.62 5.47 15.53
N ARG A 39 2.86 6.28 16.26
CA ARG A 39 2.05 7.36 15.68
C ARG A 39 2.91 8.39 14.94
N GLN A 40 3.99 8.86 15.57
CA GLN A 40 4.93 9.80 14.96
C GLN A 40 5.56 9.21 13.69
N LEU A 41 5.96 7.93 13.73
CA LEU A 41 6.55 7.25 12.59
C LEU A 41 5.58 7.20 11.40
N GLU A 42 4.31 6.87 11.63
CA GLU A 42 3.28 6.85 10.59
C GLU A 42 3.05 8.23 9.98
N GLU A 43 3.08 9.29 10.78
CA GLU A 43 2.95 10.68 10.31
C GLU A 43 4.13 11.11 9.44
N LEU A 44 5.36 10.76 9.82
CA LEU A 44 6.56 11.05 9.03
C LEU A 44 6.55 10.26 7.71
N ILE A 45 6.19 8.97 7.76
CA ILE A 45 6.06 8.12 6.56
C ILE A 45 4.96 8.66 5.64
N LEU A 46 3.83 9.12 6.17
CA LEU A 46 2.76 9.74 5.38
C LEU A 46 3.30 10.96 4.62
N GLN A 47 4.00 11.86 5.30
CA GLN A 47 4.61 13.03 4.67
C GLN A 47 5.60 12.62 3.58
N TYR A 48 6.42 11.61 3.84
CA TYR A 48 7.39 11.09 2.88
C TYR A 48 6.71 10.50 1.63
N LEU A 49 5.71 9.64 1.81
CA LEU A 49 4.98 8.99 0.72
C LEU A 49 4.14 9.93 -0.15
N CYS A 50 3.78 11.11 0.37
CA CYS A 50 3.10 12.15 -0.40
C CYS A 50 4.07 12.94 -1.29
N ASN A 51 5.38 12.92 -1.00
CA ASN A 51 6.37 13.76 -1.67
C ASN A 51 7.44 12.97 -2.45
N ILE A 52 7.44 11.63 -2.39
CA ILE A 52 8.43 10.81 -3.09
C ILE A 52 7.86 10.07 -4.32
N PRO A 53 8.61 9.96 -5.43
CA PRO A 53 8.25 9.09 -6.56
C PRO A 53 8.07 7.62 -6.16
N HIS A 54 7.16 6.92 -6.85
CA HIS A 54 6.77 5.55 -6.50
C HIS A 54 7.94 4.56 -6.42
N ASN A 55 8.92 4.67 -7.32
CA ASN A 55 10.10 3.79 -7.38
C ASN A 55 11.04 3.91 -6.16
N HIS A 56 10.81 4.88 -5.27
CA HIS A 56 11.59 5.06 -4.05
C HIS A 56 10.75 4.93 -2.77
N LYS A 57 9.45 4.58 -2.89
CA LYS A 57 8.56 4.46 -1.71
C LYS A 57 8.98 3.32 -0.77
N PHE A 58 9.60 2.27 -1.29
CA PHE A 58 9.91 1.05 -0.56
C PHE A 58 11.39 0.70 -0.70
N TYR A 59 11.98 0.22 0.38
CA TYR A 59 13.36 -0.26 0.35
C TYR A 59 13.46 -1.67 -0.24
N LEU A 60 12.47 -2.53 0.04
CA LEU A 60 12.40 -3.91 -0.40
C LEU A 60 11.44 -4.03 -1.60
N PRO A 61 11.93 -4.38 -2.80
CA PRO A 61 11.06 -4.73 -3.92
C PRO A 61 10.02 -5.83 -3.62
N PRO A 62 10.29 -6.84 -2.78
CA PRO A 62 9.27 -7.80 -2.33
C PRO A 62 8.01 -7.15 -1.73
N THR A 63 8.14 -6.05 -0.98
CA THR A 63 7.00 -5.36 -0.35
C THR A 63 6.01 -4.87 -1.40
N VAL A 64 6.51 -4.21 -2.44
CA VAL A 64 5.72 -3.74 -3.58
C VAL A 64 5.06 -4.91 -4.29
N ARG A 65 5.84 -5.97 -4.57
CA ARG A 65 5.31 -7.15 -5.26
C ARG A 65 4.18 -7.81 -4.49
N VAL A 66 4.25 -7.87 -3.15
CA VAL A 66 3.17 -8.42 -2.31
C VAL A 66 1.92 -7.54 -2.38
N LEU A 67 2.07 -6.22 -2.32
CA LEU A 67 0.94 -5.30 -2.46
C LEU A 67 0.26 -5.42 -3.83
N GLU A 68 1.04 -5.37 -4.92
CA GLU A 68 0.54 -5.51 -6.29
C GLU A 68 -0.12 -6.87 -6.53
N SER A 69 0.53 -7.92 -6.04
CA SER A 69 0.01 -9.29 -6.03
C SER A 69 -1.33 -9.38 -5.34
N SER A 70 -1.46 -8.77 -4.17
CA SER A 70 -2.69 -8.75 -3.39
C SER A 70 -3.80 -8.02 -4.14
N ILE A 71 -3.51 -6.86 -4.73
CA ILE A 71 -4.47 -6.08 -5.53
C ILE A 71 -4.93 -6.88 -6.77
N ALA A 72 -4.02 -7.59 -7.43
CA ALA A 72 -4.30 -8.26 -8.69
C ALA A 72 -4.99 -9.62 -8.54
N LYS A 73 -4.72 -10.36 -7.45
CA LYS A 73 -5.12 -11.78 -7.34
C LYS A 73 -6.04 -12.11 -6.17
N LEU A 74 -6.28 -11.20 -5.22
CA LEU A 74 -7.30 -11.42 -4.19
C LEU A 74 -8.67 -10.95 -4.69
N ASP A 75 -9.62 -11.87 -4.79
CA ASP A 75 -10.98 -11.60 -5.29
C ASP A 75 -11.70 -10.53 -4.46
N ASP A 76 -11.45 -10.49 -3.14
CA ASP A 76 -12.07 -9.56 -2.19
C ASP A 76 -11.05 -8.58 -1.60
N PHE A 77 -10.06 -8.19 -2.42
CA PHE A 77 -9.05 -7.21 -2.03
C PHE A 77 -9.68 -5.93 -1.48
N SER A 78 -9.13 -5.46 -0.36
CA SER A 78 -9.31 -4.08 0.07
C SER A 78 -8.04 -3.55 0.72
N ALA A 79 -7.80 -2.25 0.60
CA ALA A 79 -6.68 -1.62 1.28
C ALA A 79 -6.77 -1.77 2.81
N TYR A 80 -7.99 -1.94 3.36
CA TYR A 80 -8.19 -2.29 4.77
C TYR A 80 -7.57 -3.63 5.15
N LYS A 81 -7.83 -4.68 4.35
CA LYS A 81 -7.24 -6.01 4.58
C LYS A 81 -5.73 -5.95 4.42
N ALA A 82 -5.23 -5.35 3.34
CA ALA A 82 -3.80 -5.22 3.10
C ALA A 82 -3.09 -4.48 4.24
N ALA A 83 -3.68 -3.38 4.74
CA ALA A 83 -3.16 -2.65 5.90
C ALA A 83 -3.03 -3.57 7.13
N ASN A 84 -4.05 -4.37 7.44
CA ASN A 84 -4.01 -5.33 8.55
C ASN A 84 -2.91 -6.38 8.36
N GLY A 85 -2.76 -6.92 7.14
CA GLY A 85 -1.70 -7.89 6.85
C GLY A 85 -0.30 -7.31 7.01
N PHE A 86 -0.05 -6.11 6.50
CA PHE A 86 1.23 -5.43 6.68
C PHE A 86 1.48 -5.04 8.14
N GLU A 87 0.43 -4.69 8.89
CA GLU A 87 0.55 -4.44 10.32
C GLU A 87 0.97 -5.71 11.07
N ALA A 88 0.35 -6.85 10.77
CA ALA A 88 0.73 -8.14 11.36
C ALA A 88 2.18 -8.52 11.05
N ILE A 89 2.67 -8.24 9.83
CA ILE A 89 4.08 -8.46 9.45
C ILE A 89 5.01 -7.52 10.24
N SER A 90 4.67 -6.24 10.35
CA SER A 90 5.46 -5.27 11.12
C SER A 90 5.57 -5.67 12.59
N GLN A 91 4.44 -6.05 13.20
CA GLN A 91 4.40 -6.54 14.58
C GLN A 91 5.23 -7.82 14.75
N TYR A 92 5.14 -8.75 13.79
CA TYR A 92 5.94 -9.97 13.80
C TYR A 92 7.43 -9.67 13.74
N ALA A 93 7.86 -8.80 12.83
CA ALA A 93 9.26 -8.38 12.68
C ALA A 93 9.79 -7.70 13.95
N ASN A 94 9.00 -6.80 14.56
CA ASN A 94 9.36 -6.16 15.83
C ASN A 94 9.52 -7.18 16.98
N ASN A 95 8.59 -8.13 17.08
CA ASN A 95 8.67 -9.20 18.07
C ASN A 95 9.88 -10.11 17.85
N LEU A 96 10.22 -10.43 16.60
CA LEU A 96 11.41 -11.19 16.25
C LEU A 96 12.69 -10.43 16.61
N PHE A 97 12.73 -9.13 16.35
CA PHE A 97 13.87 -8.25 16.67
C PHE A 97 14.11 -8.15 18.18
N THR A 98 13.05 -7.91 18.95
CA THR A 98 13.15 -7.72 20.42
C THR A 98 13.32 -9.03 21.18
N LYS A 99 12.80 -10.15 20.67
CA LYS A 99 12.76 -11.45 21.38
C LYS A 99 13.26 -12.61 20.50
N PRO A 100 14.45 -12.53 19.87
CA PRO A 100 14.93 -13.50 18.87
C PRO A 100 15.23 -14.91 19.42
N TRP A 101 15.37 -15.04 20.75
CA TRP A 101 15.62 -16.31 21.43
C TRP A 101 14.37 -17.16 21.61
N ARG A 102 13.18 -16.58 21.43
CA ARG A 102 11.92 -17.29 21.63
C ARG A 102 11.69 -18.32 20.53
N LYS A 103 11.34 -19.54 20.93
CA LYS A 103 11.24 -20.69 20.01
C LYS A 103 10.06 -20.56 19.06
N GLU A 104 8.98 -19.87 19.45
CA GLU A 104 7.82 -19.65 18.58
C GLU A 104 8.16 -18.87 17.30
N TYR A 105 9.20 -18.03 17.33
CA TYR A 105 9.65 -17.29 16.15
C TYR A 105 10.67 -18.08 15.31
N LYS A 106 11.06 -19.30 15.70
CA LYS A 106 11.96 -20.11 14.88
C LYS A 106 11.22 -20.91 13.81
N VAL A 107 9.94 -21.20 14.02
CA VAL A 107 9.13 -22.00 13.10
C VAL A 107 7.72 -21.43 13.02
N ILE A 108 7.33 -20.94 11.84
CA ILE A 108 5.96 -20.51 11.55
C ILE A 108 5.30 -21.60 10.73
N LYS A 109 4.16 -22.11 11.22
CA LYS A 109 3.30 -23.01 10.45
C LYS A 109 2.36 -22.17 9.61
N MET A 110 2.39 -22.31 8.28
CA MET A 110 1.53 -21.51 7.40
C MET A 110 0.05 -21.87 7.56
N TYR A 111 -0.26 -23.05 8.10
CA TYR A 111 -1.62 -23.46 8.47
C TYR A 111 -2.04 -23.03 9.89
N SER A 112 -1.21 -22.25 10.60
CA SER A 112 -1.57 -21.71 11.92
C SER A 112 -2.64 -20.62 11.80
N GLY A 113 -3.39 -20.40 12.87
CA GLY A 113 -4.40 -19.33 12.91
C GLY A 113 -3.82 -17.96 12.61
N PHE A 114 -2.65 -17.63 13.18
CA PHE A 114 -1.94 -16.38 12.87
C PHE A 114 -1.68 -16.24 11.37
N TYR A 115 -1.04 -17.23 10.75
CA TYR A 115 -0.69 -17.11 9.33
C TYR A 115 -1.94 -17.11 8.44
N GLN A 116 -2.93 -17.96 8.71
CA GLN A 116 -4.12 -18.05 7.87
C GLN A 116 -5.00 -16.79 7.96
N HIS A 117 -5.25 -16.29 9.18
CA HIS A 117 -6.21 -15.19 9.38
C HIS A 117 -5.57 -13.81 9.27
N GLU A 118 -4.33 -13.64 9.72
CA GLU A 118 -3.67 -12.32 9.72
C GLU A 118 -2.87 -12.08 8.43
N ILE A 119 -2.29 -13.13 7.85
CA ILE A 119 -1.38 -13.00 6.69
C ILE A 119 -2.10 -13.42 5.40
N ALA A 120 -2.39 -14.72 5.24
CA ALA A 120 -2.85 -15.29 3.98
C ALA A 120 -4.24 -14.77 3.53
N ALA A 121 -5.13 -14.46 4.49
CA ALA A 121 -6.43 -13.87 4.19
C ALA A 121 -6.36 -12.39 3.74
N ASN A 122 -5.23 -11.72 3.99
CA ASN A 122 -5.07 -10.28 3.81
C ASN A 122 -4.07 -9.91 2.71
N LEU A 123 -3.07 -10.78 2.48
CA LEU A 123 -1.98 -10.55 1.55
C LEU A 123 -1.69 -11.80 0.73
N MET A 124 -1.42 -11.61 -0.56
CA MET A 124 -0.99 -12.68 -1.45
C MET A 124 0.54 -12.66 -1.59
N GLY A 125 1.16 -13.83 -1.39
CA GLY A 125 2.60 -14.03 -1.57
C GLY A 125 3.45 -13.49 -0.42
N ALA A 126 2.86 -13.28 0.76
CA ALA A 126 3.54 -12.65 1.90
C ALA A 126 4.70 -13.47 2.48
N GLU A 127 4.82 -14.76 2.14
CA GLU A 127 5.97 -15.62 2.51
C GLU A 127 7.32 -15.00 2.16
N VAL A 128 7.41 -14.26 1.06
CA VAL A 128 8.66 -13.62 0.63
C VAL A 128 9.15 -12.59 1.64
N LEU A 129 8.26 -11.96 2.40
CA LEU A 129 8.64 -10.98 3.43
C LEU A 129 9.23 -11.68 4.67
N PHE A 130 8.77 -12.90 4.98
CA PHE A 130 9.42 -13.73 5.98
C PHE A 130 10.78 -14.24 5.46
N GLU A 131 10.89 -14.58 4.17
CA GLU A 131 12.19 -14.94 3.58
C GLU A 131 13.19 -13.78 3.64
N GLU A 132 12.73 -12.54 3.45
CA GLU A 132 13.54 -11.33 3.65
C GLU A 132 14.01 -11.15 5.10
N MET A 133 13.26 -11.62 6.10
CA MET A 133 13.70 -11.67 7.50
C MET A 133 14.72 -12.81 7.77
N GLY A 134 14.93 -13.71 6.81
CA GLY A 134 15.86 -14.84 6.91
C GLY A 134 15.22 -16.22 7.07
N TYR A 135 13.89 -16.32 6.98
CA TYR A 135 13.23 -17.63 7.01
C TYR A 135 13.45 -18.37 5.69
N ARG A 136 13.36 -19.70 5.74
CA ARG A 136 13.30 -20.56 4.56
C ARG A 136 11.94 -21.23 4.50
N THR A 137 11.28 -21.13 3.34
CA THR A 137 10.06 -21.87 3.07
C THR A 137 10.38 -23.35 2.85
N MET A 138 9.76 -24.20 3.64
CA MET A 138 9.91 -25.66 3.57
C MET A 138 8.73 -26.29 2.82
N PRO A 139 8.91 -27.47 2.18
CA PRO A 139 7.85 -28.13 1.40
C PRO A 139 6.59 -28.48 2.20
N ASN A 140 6.70 -28.61 3.52
CA ASN A 140 5.61 -28.92 4.43
C ASN A 140 4.81 -27.68 4.88
N GLN A 141 4.87 -26.57 4.13
CA GLN A 141 4.18 -25.30 4.44
C GLN A 141 4.59 -24.73 5.80
N THR A 142 5.89 -24.78 6.09
CA THR A 142 6.47 -24.13 7.28
C THR A 142 7.59 -23.18 6.87
N LEU A 143 7.69 -22.05 7.58
CA LEU A 143 8.79 -21.11 7.47
C LEU A 143 9.74 -21.36 8.65
N VAL A 144 11.00 -21.65 8.36
CA VAL A 144 12.00 -21.99 9.38
C VAL A 144 13.13 -20.98 9.37
N LEU A 145 13.44 -20.41 10.54
CA LEU A 145 14.56 -19.51 10.74
C LEU A 145 15.73 -20.27 11.37
N GLU A 146 16.75 -20.56 10.56
CA GLU A 146 17.97 -21.24 11.01
C GLU A 146 18.99 -20.21 11.51
N GLY A 147 19.51 -20.42 12.72
CA GLY A 147 20.59 -19.60 13.26
C GLY A 147 20.17 -18.24 13.87
N PRO A 148 21.15 -17.33 14.06
CA PRO A 148 20.89 -15.98 14.58
C PRO A 148 20.18 -15.11 13.54
N ILE A 149 19.38 -14.16 14.02
CA ILE A 149 18.76 -13.16 13.14
C ILE A 149 19.82 -12.18 12.63
N CYS A 150 19.61 -11.62 11.44
CA CYS A 150 20.30 -10.40 11.02
C CYS A 150 19.41 -9.21 11.40
N PRO A 151 19.80 -8.38 12.39
CA PRO A 151 18.99 -7.25 12.85
C PRO A 151 18.55 -6.34 11.70
N ASP A 152 19.47 -5.98 10.81
CA ASP A 152 19.21 -5.08 9.68
C ASP A 152 18.14 -5.61 8.72
N ARG A 153 18.12 -6.92 8.48
CA ARG A 153 17.10 -7.54 7.62
C ARG A 153 15.72 -7.43 8.25
N VAL A 154 15.62 -7.74 9.54
CA VAL A 154 14.35 -7.72 10.28
C VAL A 154 13.84 -6.27 10.42
N THR A 155 14.72 -5.32 10.73
CA THR A 155 14.33 -3.90 10.83
C THR A 155 13.91 -3.32 9.49
N ASN A 156 14.58 -3.69 8.38
CA ASN A 156 14.16 -3.28 7.05
C ASN A 156 12.76 -3.80 6.69
N VAL A 157 12.45 -5.07 6.98
CA VAL A 157 11.10 -5.62 6.76
C VAL A 157 10.07 -4.94 7.66
N SER A 158 10.39 -4.68 8.94
CA SER A 158 9.51 -3.94 9.85
C SER A 158 9.16 -2.55 9.29
N LYS A 159 10.18 -1.77 8.91
CA LYS A 159 10.01 -0.43 8.35
C LYS A 159 9.16 -0.46 7.07
N ASP A 160 9.53 -1.31 6.11
CA ASP A 160 8.81 -1.41 4.83
C ASP A 160 7.37 -1.86 5.00
N ALA A 161 7.08 -2.75 5.96
CA ALA A 161 5.73 -3.16 6.29
C ALA A 161 4.90 -2.00 6.89
N ILE A 162 5.50 -1.16 7.75
CA ILE A 162 4.84 0.07 8.24
C ILE A 162 4.60 1.02 7.06
N THR A 163 5.57 1.20 6.17
CA THR A 163 5.42 2.02 4.97
C THR A 163 4.29 1.52 4.07
N ALA A 164 4.16 0.21 3.86
CA ALA A 164 3.08 -0.39 3.09
C ALA A 164 1.72 -0.23 3.78
N ASN A 165 1.68 -0.35 5.11
CA ASN A 165 0.48 -0.07 5.90
C ASN A 165 0.03 1.39 5.71
N VAL A 166 0.94 2.36 5.81
CA VAL A 166 0.63 3.78 5.61
C VAL A 166 0.19 4.07 4.18
N GLU A 167 0.82 3.46 3.15
CA GLU A 167 0.34 3.59 1.76
C GLU A 167 -1.09 3.04 1.61
N CYS A 168 -1.42 1.94 2.30
CA CYS A 168 -2.80 1.44 2.34
C CYS A 168 -3.75 2.42 3.05
N GLN A 169 -3.34 3.10 4.12
CA GLN A 169 -4.13 4.15 4.78
C GLN A 169 -4.37 5.35 3.87
N ILE A 170 -3.38 5.76 3.08
CA ILE A 170 -3.53 6.79 2.04
C ILE A 170 -4.59 6.35 1.03
N MET A 171 -4.51 5.12 0.51
CA MET A 171 -5.50 4.58 -0.42
C MET A 171 -6.91 4.56 0.19
N ILE A 172 -7.04 4.18 1.46
CA ILE A 172 -8.30 4.19 2.21
C ILE A 172 -8.90 5.60 2.28
N ASN A 173 -8.10 6.60 2.59
CA ASN A 173 -8.57 7.98 2.70
C ASN A 173 -9.01 8.54 1.33
N ILE A 174 -8.28 8.21 0.26
CA ILE A 174 -8.67 8.56 -1.11
C ILE A 174 -10.00 7.89 -1.47
N TYR A 175 -10.13 6.59 -1.19
CA TYR A 175 -11.37 5.84 -1.45
C TYR A 175 -12.57 6.46 -0.74
N ARG A 176 -12.41 6.84 0.54
CA ARG A 176 -13.45 7.51 1.33
C ARG A 176 -13.85 8.84 0.72
N GLY A 177 -12.89 9.72 0.43
CA GLY A 177 -13.17 11.02 -0.17
C GLY A 177 -13.89 10.92 -1.52
N LEU A 178 -13.49 9.99 -2.38
CA LEU A 178 -14.18 9.74 -3.65
C LEU A 178 -15.60 9.18 -3.45
N THR A 179 -15.78 8.30 -2.46
CA THR A 179 -17.10 7.71 -2.14
C THR A 179 -18.06 8.76 -1.57
N GLU A 180 -17.58 9.69 -0.74
CA GLU A 180 -18.36 10.82 -0.23
C GLU A 180 -18.88 11.72 -1.37
N MET A 181 -18.10 11.83 -2.46
CA MET A 181 -18.50 12.51 -3.70
C MET A 181 -19.42 11.65 -4.60
N SER A 182 -19.89 10.49 -4.11
CA SER A 182 -20.71 9.52 -4.87
C SER A 182 -20.04 8.99 -6.14
N LEU A 183 -18.70 8.98 -6.17
CA LEU A 183 -17.93 8.43 -7.28
C LEU A 183 -17.62 6.95 -7.05
N ARG A 184 -17.83 6.14 -8.08
CA ARG A 184 -17.45 4.73 -8.06
C ARG A 184 -15.98 4.59 -8.44
N VAL A 185 -15.21 3.96 -7.58
CA VAL A 185 -13.78 3.71 -7.78
C VAL A 185 -13.45 2.31 -7.23
N ASN A 186 -12.45 1.65 -7.83
CA ASN A 186 -11.91 0.40 -7.32
C ASN A 186 -10.50 0.63 -6.77
N TRP A 187 -10.00 -0.31 -5.97
CA TRP A 187 -8.69 -0.17 -5.34
C TRP A 187 -7.53 -0.15 -6.33
N SER A 188 -7.63 -0.91 -7.43
CA SER A 188 -6.60 -0.92 -8.48
C SER A 188 -6.45 0.44 -9.16
N ASP A 189 -7.55 1.17 -9.38
CA ASP A 189 -7.52 2.50 -9.99
C ASP A 189 -6.83 3.50 -9.05
N ILE A 190 -7.08 3.41 -7.74
CA ILE A 190 -6.42 4.24 -6.72
C ILE A 190 -4.92 3.92 -6.68
N TYR A 191 -4.55 2.64 -6.63
CA TYR A 191 -3.15 2.22 -6.62
C TYR A 191 -2.41 2.69 -7.88
N ASN A 192 -2.96 2.41 -9.07
CA ASN A 192 -2.38 2.83 -10.34
C ASN A 192 -2.26 4.36 -10.45
N PHE A 193 -3.20 5.09 -9.87
CA PHE A 193 -3.12 6.54 -9.80
C PHE A 193 -1.98 7.00 -8.88
N ARG A 194 -1.86 6.43 -7.69
CA ARG A 194 -0.79 6.69 -6.69
C ARG A 194 0.60 6.26 -7.16
N GLU A 195 0.68 5.28 -8.06
CA GLU A 195 1.93 4.84 -8.68
C GLU A 195 2.47 5.90 -9.64
N ARG A 196 1.57 6.60 -10.35
CA ARG A 196 1.92 7.55 -11.41
C ARG A 196 2.02 8.99 -10.95
N ASN A 197 1.55 9.29 -9.75
CA ASN A 197 1.43 10.66 -9.24
C ASN A 197 2.00 10.78 -7.83
N THR A 198 2.93 11.71 -7.66
CA THR A 198 3.46 12.12 -6.36
C THR A 198 2.67 13.33 -5.88
N MET A 199 1.77 13.10 -4.93
CA MET A 199 0.88 14.13 -4.38
C MET A 199 0.28 13.69 -3.06
N ASP A 200 -0.28 14.64 -2.33
CA ASP A 200 -1.01 14.37 -1.09
C ASP A 200 -2.40 13.74 -1.34
N ILE A 201 -3.08 13.42 -0.23
CA ILE A 201 -4.40 12.77 -0.24
C ILE A 201 -5.46 13.68 -0.88
N GLU A 202 -5.49 14.97 -0.54
CA GLU A 202 -6.52 15.90 -1.01
C GLU A 202 -6.39 16.16 -2.50
N GLN A 203 -5.16 16.42 -2.96
CA GLN A 203 -4.81 16.56 -4.37
C GLN A 203 -5.17 15.30 -5.17
N SER A 204 -4.90 14.12 -4.60
CA SER A 204 -5.28 12.85 -5.21
C SER A 204 -6.79 12.73 -5.40
N ILE A 205 -7.57 13.04 -4.36
CA ILE A 205 -9.04 13.00 -4.41
C ILE A 205 -9.56 13.96 -5.49
N GLN A 206 -9.10 15.21 -5.48
CA GLN A 206 -9.56 16.25 -6.41
C GLN A 206 -9.26 15.87 -7.87
N LEU A 207 -8.03 15.44 -8.15
CA LEU A 207 -7.62 15.10 -9.51
C LEU A 207 -8.30 13.82 -10.00
N MET A 208 -8.39 12.77 -9.17
CA MET A 208 -9.14 11.56 -9.53
C MET A 208 -10.62 11.86 -9.77
N ALA A 209 -11.24 12.69 -8.94
CA ALA A 209 -12.63 13.09 -9.09
C ALA A 209 -12.87 13.80 -10.43
N ALA A 210 -12.01 14.76 -10.79
CA ALA A 210 -12.07 15.46 -12.06
C ALA A 210 -11.96 14.49 -13.25
N LEU A 211 -11.00 13.56 -13.20
CA LEU A 211 -10.79 12.57 -14.26
C LEU A 211 -11.98 11.62 -14.43
N ILE A 212 -12.58 11.15 -13.32
CA ILE A 212 -13.76 10.27 -13.35
C ILE A 212 -14.95 11.00 -13.95
N GLN A 213 -15.20 12.25 -13.52
CA GLN A 213 -16.29 13.07 -14.03
C GLN A 213 -16.13 13.39 -15.52
N GLU A 214 -14.92 13.74 -15.95
CA GLU A 214 -14.62 14.01 -17.37
C GLU A 214 -14.87 12.75 -18.23
N LYS A 215 -14.42 11.58 -17.77
CA LYS A 215 -14.67 10.30 -18.45
C LYS A 215 -16.17 9.99 -18.57
N HIS A 216 -16.94 10.26 -17.52
CA HIS A 216 -18.40 10.11 -17.55
C HIS A 216 -19.06 11.07 -18.55
N GLN A 217 -18.66 12.36 -18.56
CA GLN A 217 -19.19 13.35 -19.50
C GLN A 217 -18.88 12.97 -20.95
N LYS A 218 -17.64 12.58 -21.27
CA LYS A 218 -17.24 12.12 -22.61
C LYS A 218 -18.05 10.89 -23.05
N THR A 219 -18.24 9.92 -22.15
CA THR A 219 -19.03 8.72 -22.44
C THR A 219 -20.51 9.05 -22.71
N GLN A 220 -21.11 9.96 -21.92
CA GLN A 220 -22.48 10.42 -22.15
C GLN A 220 -22.60 11.20 -23.47
N GLN A 221 -21.65 12.07 -23.79
CA GLN A 221 -21.64 12.82 -25.04
C GLN A 221 -21.48 11.90 -26.26
N ALA A 222 -20.63 10.88 -26.18
CA ALA A 222 -20.47 9.87 -27.22
C ALA A 222 -21.76 9.06 -27.42
N ARG A 223 -22.43 8.64 -26.33
CA ARG A 223 -23.73 7.96 -26.40
C ARG A 223 -24.79 8.83 -27.06
N ARG A 224 -24.89 10.11 -26.68
CA ARG A 224 -25.83 11.06 -27.30
C ARG A 224 -25.55 11.21 -28.80
N LYS A 225 -24.30 11.42 -29.21
CA LYS A 225 -23.92 11.50 -30.65
C LYS A 225 -24.19 10.21 -31.41
N GLY A 226 -24.00 9.05 -30.78
CA GLY A 226 -24.31 7.73 -31.36
C GLY A 226 -25.81 7.54 -31.59
N ILE A 227 -26.64 7.92 -30.61
CA ILE A 227 -28.10 7.89 -30.70
C ILE A 227 -28.60 8.85 -31.80
N TYR A 228 -28.05 10.07 -31.89
CA TYR A 228 -28.40 10.98 -33.00
C TYR A 228 -28.02 10.40 -34.36
N ARG A 229 -26.86 9.73 -34.49
CA ARG A 229 -26.44 9.07 -35.74
C ARG A 229 -27.32 7.86 -36.09
N SER A 230 -27.80 7.09 -35.13
CA SER A 230 -28.72 5.98 -35.40
C SER A 230 -30.08 6.49 -35.87
N TYR A 231 -30.65 7.49 -35.19
CA TYR A 231 -31.89 8.13 -35.64
C TYR A 231 -31.77 8.71 -37.05
N SER A 232 -30.66 9.40 -37.37
CA SER A 232 -30.46 9.91 -38.74
C SER A 232 -30.34 8.79 -39.78
N ARG A 233 -29.67 7.66 -39.48
CA ARG A 233 -29.60 6.52 -40.41
C ARG A 233 -30.96 5.88 -40.65
N ASP A 234 -31.76 5.70 -39.60
CA ASP A 234 -33.09 5.11 -39.72
C ASP A 234 -34.01 6.06 -40.49
N SER A 235 -33.94 7.37 -40.26
CA SER A 235 -34.67 8.37 -41.05
C SER A 235 -34.33 8.32 -42.55
N PHE A 236 -33.05 8.21 -42.92
CA PHE A 236 -32.66 8.13 -44.33
C PHE A 236 -33.07 6.81 -45.01
N SER A 237 -33.18 5.70 -44.26
CA SER A 237 -33.65 4.42 -44.80
C SER A 237 -35.14 4.40 -45.16
N TYR A 238 -35.96 5.23 -44.51
CA TYR A 238 -37.39 5.38 -44.84
C TYR A 238 -37.65 6.23 -46.09
N PHE A 239 -36.70 7.07 -46.52
CA PHE A 239 -36.84 7.91 -47.72
C PHE A 239 -36.22 7.29 -48.99
N ALA A 240 -35.52 6.16 -48.89
CA ALA A 240 -34.88 5.49 -50.03
C ALA A 240 -35.73 4.38 -50.68
N ASN A 241 -36.98 4.18 -50.23
CA ASN A 241 -37.92 3.16 -50.73
C ASN A 241 -39.15 3.74 -51.46
N CYS A 242 -39.05 4.96 -52.00
CA CYS A 242 -40.07 5.54 -52.89
C CYS A 242 -39.54 5.63 -54.32
#